data_AF-A0A1H3SXW7-F1
#
_entry.id   AF-A0A1H3SXW7-F1
#
_cell.length_a   1.000
_cell.length_b   1.000
_cell.length_c   1.000
_cell.angle_alpha   90.00
_cell.angle_beta   90.00
_cell.angle_gamma   90.00
#
_symmetry.space_group_name_H-M   'P 1'
#
loop_
_entity.id
_entity.type
_entity.pdbx_description
1 polymer ?
#
loop_
_entity_poly.entity_id
_entity_poly.type
_entity_poly.pdbx_seq_one_letter_code
_entity_poly.pdbx_strand_id
1 'polypeptide(L)' 'MATDGRGRVIVRDGSWGFVFLIAYVGAAIYFISTSDGSFWGVILGLLQAIVWPAYVVFHVLGAIGA' A
#
# COMPACT_ATOMS: atom_id res chain seq x y z
N MET A 1 5.75 42.59 27.12
CA MET A 1 4.87 41.49 26.66
C MET A 1 5.52 40.87 25.45
N ALA A 2 6.16 39.72 25.60
CA ALA A 2 6.76 38.98 24.48
C ALA A 2 5.69 38.04 23.93
N THR A 3 5.29 38.22 22.68
CA THR A 3 4.37 37.33 21.97
C THR A 3 5.18 36.14 21.44
N ASP A 4 4.97 34.96 22.01
CA ASP A 4 5.57 33.71 21.54
C ASP A 4 5.03 33.37 20.15
N GLY A 5 5.77 33.75 19.11
CA GLY A 5 5.50 33.43 17.71
C GLY A 5 5.83 31.97 17.36
N ARG A 6 5.27 31.00 18.07
CA ARG A 6 5.41 29.58 17.70
C ARG A 6 4.55 29.29 16.47
N GLY A 7 5.13 29.47 15.29
CA GLY A 7 4.55 29.01 14.03
C GLY A 7 4.24 27.52 14.14
N ARG A 8 2.96 27.15 14.00
CA ARG A 8 2.51 25.77 14.03
C ARG A 8 3.02 25.07 12.77
N VAL A 9 4.00 24.16 12.92
CA VAL A 9 4.44 23.30 11.82
C VAL A 9 3.32 22.33 11.50
N ILE A 10 2.70 22.49 10.34
CA ILE A 10 1.63 21.62 9.85
C ILE A 10 2.28 20.58 8.95
N VAL A 11 2.43 19.35 9.45
CA VAL A 11 2.97 18.22 8.67
C VAL A 11 1.87 17.72 7.72
N ARG A 12 2.09 17.84 6.41
CA ARG A 12 1.12 17.51 5.35
C ARG A 12 1.36 16.15 4.69
N ASP A 13 2.22 15.31 5.27
CA ASP A 13 2.66 14.05 4.64
C ASP A 13 1.72 12.86 4.86
N GLY A 14 0.68 13.01 5.71
CA GLY A 14 -0.18 11.88 6.12
C GLY A 14 -1.10 11.33 5.01
N SER A 15 -1.43 12.12 3.99
CA SER A 15 -2.44 11.71 3.00
C SER A 15 -1.95 10.56 2.11
N TRP A 16 -0.69 10.59 1.68
CA TRP A 16 -0.13 9.53 0.83
C TRP A 16 0.10 8.24 1.63
N GLY A 17 0.56 8.34 2.88
CA GLY A 17 0.76 7.18 3.75
C GLY A 17 -0.53 6.38 4.00
N PHE A 18 -1.67 7.08 4.16
CA PHE A 18 -2.96 6.42 4.32
C PHE A 18 -3.40 5.65 3.06
N VAL A 19 -3.19 6.22 1.87
CA VAL A 19 -3.53 5.56 0.60
C VAL A 19 -2.69 4.29 0.39
N PHE A 20 -1.38 4.34 0.67
CA PHE A 20 -0.51 3.16 0.60
C PHE A 20 -0.91 2.08 1.60
N LEU A 21 -1.33 2.46 2.81
CA LEU A 21 -1.81 1.52 3.82
C LEU A 21 -3.09 0.81 3.35
N ILE A 22 -4.08 1.55 2.84
CA ILE A 22 -5.30 0.97 2.28
C ILE A 22 -4.98 0.04 1.10
N ALA A 23 -4.09 0.46 0.19
CA ALA A 23 -3.70 -0.33 -0.96
C ALA A 23 -3.01 -1.64 -0.56
N TYR A 24 -2.12 -1.60 0.43
CA TYR A 24 -1.47 -2.79 0.99
C TYR A 24 -2.49 -3.74 1.64
N VAL A 25 -3.43 -3.21 2.43
CA VAL A 25 -4.50 -4.01 3.04
C VAL A 25 -5.37 -4.68 1.97
N GLY A 26 -5.74 -3.94 0.92
CA GLY A 26 -6.48 -4.49 -0.22
C GLY A 26 -5.72 -5.60 -0.93
N ALA A 27 -4.41 -5.42 -1.18
CA ALA A 27 -3.56 -6.44 -1.78
C ALA A 27 -3.47 -7.69 -0.88
N ALA A 28 -3.29 -7.51 0.43
CA ALA A 28 -3.24 -8.61 1.39
C ALA A 28 -4.55 -9.42 1.37
N ILE A 29 -5.71 -8.76 1.40
CA ILE A 29 -7.01 -9.44 1.32
C ILE A 29 -7.15 -10.19 0.00
N TYR A 30 -6.80 -9.56 -1.13
CA TYR A 30 -6.89 -10.19 -2.45
C TYR A 30 -6.06 -11.47 -2.53
N PHE A 31 -4.76 -11.39 -2.21
CA PHE A 31 -3.87 -12.54 -2.32
C PHE A 31 -4.15 -13.62 -1.27
N ILE A 32 -4.61 -13.26 -0.08
CA ILE A 32 -5.07 -14.26 0.91
C ILE A 32 -6.35 -14.94 0.42
N SER A 33 -7.30 -14.21 -0.14
CA SER A 33 -8.56 -14.77 -0.67
C SER A 33 -8.35 -15.67 -1.89
N THR A 34 -7.31 -15.40 -2.69
CA THR A 34 -6.94 -16.23 -3.84
C THR A 34 -6.15 -17.47 -3.43
N SER A 35 -5.66 -17.51 -2.19
CA SER A 35 -4.88 -18.65 -1.68
C SER A 35 -5.81 -19.82 -1.35
N ASP A 36 -5.34 -21.05 -1.56
CA ASP A 36 -6.10 -22.31 -1.41
C ASP A 36 -6.56 -22.63 0.04
N GLY A 37 -6.53 -21.66 0.96
CA GLY A 37 -6.84 -21.83 2.38
C GLY A 37 -5.77 -22.56 3.18
N SER A 38 -4.66 -22.94 2.55
CA SER A 38 -3.52 -23.59 3.21
C SER A 38 -2.66 -22.56 3.96
N PHE A 39 -2.04 -22.97 5.08
CA PHE A 39 -1.16 -22.11 5.88
C PHE A 39 -0.01 -21.50 5.05
N TRP A 40 0.61 -22.30 4.18
CA TRP A 40 1.64 -21.83 3.25
C TRP A 40 1.09 -20.91 2.16
N GLY A 41 -0.13 -21.15 1.68
CA GLY A 41 -0.84 -20.26 0.76
C GLY A 41 -1.00 -18.86 1.35
N VAL A 42 -1.42 -18.75 2.61
CA VAL A 42 -1.56 -17.46 3.30
C VAL A 42 -0.22 -16.72 3.43
N ILE A 43 0.87 -17.43 3.77
CA ILE A 43 2.23 -16.84 3.85
C ILE A 43 2.68 -16.33 2.47
N LEU A 44 2.46 -17.12 1.43
CA LEU A 44 2.78 -16.73 0.05
C LEU A 44 1.93 -15.54 -0.40
N GLY A 45 0.65 -15.51 -0.03
CA GLY A 45 -0.25 -14.39 -0.31
C GLY A 45 0.20 -13.08 0.35
N LEU A 46 0.67 -13.14 1.60
CA LEU A 46 1.28 -12.00 2.30
C LEU A 46 2.58 -11.52 1.62
N LEU A 47 3.43 -12.44 1.20
CA LEU A 47 4.65 -12.09 0.45
C LEU A 47 4.29 -11.41 -0.88
N GLN A 48 3.31 -11.95 -1.60
CA GLN A 48 2.82 -11.40 -2.85
C GLN A 48 2.17 -10.02 -2.66
N ALA A 49 1.51 -9.80 -1.52
CA ALA A 49 0.97 -8.51 -1.11
C ALA A 49 2.03 -7.47 -0.80
N ILE A 50 3.31 -7.82 -0.57
CA ILE A 50 4.41 -6.84 -0.49
C ILE A 50 4.87 -6.45 -1.91
N VAL A 51 4.87 -7.42 -2.83
CA VAL A 51 5.31 -7.25 -4.22
C VAL A 51 4.21 -6.64 -5.12
N TRP A 52 3.02 -6.39 -4.56
CA TRP A 52 1.86 -5.84 -5.27
C TRP A 52 2.14 -4.63 -6.18
N PRO A 53 2.99 -3.63 -5.83
CA PRO A 53 3.20 -2.47 -6.70
C PRO A 53 3.89 -2.87 -8.01
N ALA A 54 4.78 -3.86 -7.98
CA ALA A 54 5.44 -4.38 -9.18
C ALA A 54 4.44 -5.06 -10.11
N TYR A 55 3.49 -5.83 -9.57
CA TYR A 55 2.41 -6.41 -10.36
C TYR A 55 1.53 -5.34 -10.99
N VAL A 56 1.17 -4.29 -10.24
CA VAL A 56 0.37 -3.19 -10.77
C VAL A 56 1.11 -2.47 -11.90
N VAL A 57 2.39 -2.13 -11.72
CA VAL A 57 3.20 -1.50 -12.77
C VAL A 57 3.28 -2.40 -14.00
N PHE A 58 3.56 -3.70 -13.83
CA PHE A 58 3.64 -4.65 -14.94
C PHE A 58 2.33 -4.73 -15.73
N HIS A 59 1.18 -4.86 -15.05
CA HIS A 59 -0.13 -4.91 -15.70
C HIS A 59 -0.52 -3.58 -16.33
N VAL A 60 -0.20 -2.46 -15.70
CA VAL A 60 -0.46 -1.12 -16.25
C VAL A 60 0.36 -0.89 -17.52
N LEU A 61 1.65 -1.24 -17.50
CA LEU A 61 2.51 -1.15 -18.69
C LEU A 61 1.96 -1.98 -19.85
N GLY A 62 1.54 -3.23 -19.60
CA GLY A 62 0.87 -4.04 -20.62
C GLY A 62 -0.47 -3.43 -21.07
N ALA A 63 -1.26 -2.86 -20.16
CA ALA A 63 -2.54 -2.24 -20.49
C ALA A 63 -2.40 -0.97 -21.33
N ILE A 64 -1.31 -0.22 -21.19
CA ILE A 64 -1.00 0.95 -22.02
C ILE A 64 -0.24 0.61 -23.30
N GLY A 65 0.00 -0.68 -23.57
CA GLY A 65 0.53 -1.17 -24.85
C GLY A 65 2.05 -1.17 -24.99
N ALA A 66 2.80 -1.29 -23.88
CA ALA A 66 4.22 -1.63 -23.92
C ALA A 66 4.44 -3.08 -24.34
#